data_AF-E6W007-F1
#
_entry.id   AF-E6W007-F1
#
_cell.length_a   1.000
_cell.length_b   1.000
_cell.length_c   1.000
_cell.angle_alpha   90.00
_cell.angle_beta   90.00
_cell.angle_gamma   90.00
#
_symmetry.space_group_name_H-M   'P 1'
#
loop_
_entity.id
_entity.type
_entity.pdbx_description
1 polymer ?
#
loop_
_entity_poly.entity_id
_entity_poly.type
_entity_poly.pdbx_seq_one_letter_code
_entity_poly.pdbx_strand_id
1 'polypeptide(L)'
;MKKLILFSLPISILGIFIGSDDPILPFLQGTWVEPLFYSLNNGNSIVFNLSCGYVVSIFLWYILVYLPEVKKRKIIRENISQRYKSFKENTICNLLYAADSHSTDSNLVNELCDHNQFKEYFSGENIQRWYDALNGLDENGRYIRDIHIDLKLLYKDIEYVLNNIDFSEEGSHSLFVTLQENVFKAINYADCHYDHVKKLSAFLYTILASWSLVDGKMTEDIIQKMIDQI
;
A
#
# COMPACT_ATOMS: atom_id res chain seq x y z
N MET A 1 -21.21 2.86 -1.42
CA MET A 1 -21.72 2.34 -0.12
C MET A 1 -21.57 3.34 1.02
N LYS A 2 -20.36 3.87 1.31
CA LYS A 2 -20.12 4.85 2.42
C LYS A 2 -21.06 6.07 2.42
N LYS A 3 -21.29 6.70 1.26
CA LYS A 3 -22.22 7.86 1.13
C LYS A 3 -23.68 7.49 1.44
N LEU A 4 -24.09 6.27 1.10
CA LEU A 4 -25.47 5.80 1.29
C LEU A 4 -25.74 5.55 2.79
N ILE A 5 -24.80 4.90 3.48
CA ILE A 5 -24.82 4.70 4.94
C ILE A 5 -24.83 6.04 5.69
N LEU A 6 -24.04 7.02 5.22
CA LEU A 6 -23.94 8.34 5.86
C LEU A 6 -25.28 9.10 5.87
N PHE A 7 -26.09 8.96 4.83
CA PHE A 7 -27.38 9.63 4.73
C PHE A 7 -28.53 8.83 5.35
N SER A 8 -28.48 7.50 5.31
CA SER A 8 -29.55 6.65 5.84
C SER A 8 -29.48 6.44 7.34
N LEU A 9 -28.29 6.39 7.94
CA LEU A 9 -28.11 6.18 9.38
C LEU A 9 -28.81 7.27 10.24
N PRO A 10 -28.67 8.57 9.95
CA PRO A 10 -29.36 9.62 10.70
C PRO A 10 -30.88 9.52 10.58
N ILE A 11 -31.38 9.18 9.39
CA ILE A 11 -32.82 9.01 9.12
C ILE A 11 -33.38 7.84 9.93
N SER A 12 -32.66 6.72 10.01
CA SER A 12 -33.06 5.58 10.82
C SER A 12 -32.95 5.87 12.32
N ILE A 13 -31.94 6.61 12.76
CA ILE A 13 -31.88 7.07 14.17
C ILE A 13 -33.09 7.94 14.49
N LEU A 14 -33.46 8.90 13.61
CA LEU A 14 -34.68 9.69 13.77
C LEU A 14 -35.94 8.81 13.76
N GLY A 15 -36.00 7.78 12.92
CA GLY A 15 -37.09 6.80 12.89
C GLY A 15 -37.26 6.02 14.20
N ILE A 16 -36.18 5.73 14.91
CA ILE A 16 -36.22 5.15 16.26
C ILE A 16 -36.87 6.12 17.25
N PHE A 17 -36.50 7.41 17.23
CA PHE A 17 -37.08 8.41 18.13
C PHE A 17 -38.54 8.75 17.81
N ILE A 18 -38.90 8.77 16.53
CA ILE A 18 -40.26 9.09 16.07
C ILE A 18 -41.22 7.92 16.31
N GLY A 19 -40.73 6.68 16.22
CA GLY A 19 -41.53 5.47 16.40
C GLY A 19 -41.53 4.87 17.81
N SER A 20 -40.78 5.44 18.76
CA SER A 20 -40.78 4.98 20.16
C SER A 20 -42.05 5.43 20.86
N ASP A 21 -42.65 4.58 21.69
CA ASP A 21 -43.80 4.91 22.55
C ASP A 21 -43.39 5.73 23.80
N ASP A 22 -42.11 6.12 23.91
CA ASP A 22 -41.58 6.90 25.03
C ASP A 22 -42.10 8.36 25.02
N PRO A 23 -42.31 8.98 26.20
CA PRO A 23 -42.67 10.38 26.28
C PRO A 23 -41.58 11.27 25.65
N ILE A 24 -42.02 12.24 24.82
CA ILE A 24 -41.15 13.17 24.10
C ILE A 24 -40.16 13.82 25.07
N LEU A 25 -38.88 13.87 24.69
CA LEU A 25 -37.82 14.45 25.51
C LEU A 25 -38.19 15.90 25.93
N PRO A 26 -37.99 16.28 27.21
CA PRO A 26 -38.48 17.55 27.76
C PRO A 26 -38.03 18.82 27.03
N PHE A 27 -36.92 18.76 26.29
CA PHE A 27 -36.38 19.90 25.55
C PHE A 27 -37.02 20.14 24.18
N LEU A 28 -37.83 19.20 23.68
CA LEU A 28 -38.54 19.31 22.40
C LEU A 28 -40.01 19.72 22.56
N GLN A 29 -40.52 19.68 23.80
CA GLN A 29 -41.87 20.11 24.15
C GLN A 29 -42.01 21.63 23.96
N GLY A 30 -43.06 22.06 23.26
CA GLY A 30 -43.34 23.46 22.93
C GLY A 30 -42.66 23.98 21.66
N THR A 31 -41.95 23.13 20.89
CA THR A 31 -41.32 23.53 19.63
C THR A 31 -42.21 23.27 18.41
N TRP A 32 -41.90 23.91 17.28
CA TRP A 32 -42.61 23.69 16.00
C TRP A 32 -42.54 22.24 15.47
N VAL A 33 -41.68 21.39 16.07
CA VAL A 33 -41.47 19.99 15.70
C VAL A 33 -42.39 19.04 16.49
N GLU A 34 -42.93 19.50 17.63
CA GLU A 34 -43.81 18.74 18.52
C GLU A 34 -45.07 18.16 17.85
N PRO A 35 -45.81 18.89 16.98
CA PRO A 35 -47.00 18.34 16.33
C PRO A 35 -46.67 17.16 15.39
N LEU A 36 -45.47 17.19 14.80
CA LEU A 36 -45.01 16.20 13.84
C LEU A 36 -44.65 14.88 14.55
N PHE A 37 -43.98 14.98 15.71
CA PHE A 37 -43.74 13.84 16.59
C PHE A 37 -45.04 13.26 17.13
N TYR A 38 -45.97 14.07 17.66
CA TYR A 38 -47.25 13.57 18.18
C TYR A 38 -48.11 12.84 17.14
N SER A 39 -48.08 13.27 15.87
CA SER A 39 -48.82 12.60 14.78
C SER A 39 -48.28 11.20 14.44
N LEU A 40 -47.01 10.94 14.73
CA LEU A 40 -46.29 9.70 14.42
C LEU A 40 -46.07 8.81 15.66
N ASN A 41 -46.17 9.38 16.86
CA ASN A 41 -46.02 8.72 18.17
C ASN A 41 -47.13 7.69 18.45
N ASN A 42 -48.20 7.67 17.66
CA ASN A 42 -49.27 6.69 17.82
C ASN A 42 -48.87 5.36 17.16
N GLY A 43 -48.03 4.59 17.84
CA GLY A 43 -47.92 3.14 17.68
C GLY A 43 -47.44 2.65 16.31
N ASN A 44 -46.58 3.39 15.62
CA ASN A 44 -45.96 2.87 14.39
C ASN A 44 -44.76 1.97 14.71
N SER A 45 -45.02 0.90 15.47
CA SER A 45 -44.05 -0.13 15.85
C SER A 45 -43.32 -0.74 14.64
N ILE A 46 -43.93 -0.67 13.46
CA ILE A 46 -43.31 -1.03 12.18
C ILE A 46 -42.11 -0.12 11.88
N VAL A 47 -42.27 1.21 11.96
CA VAL A 47 -41.19 2.18 11.71
C VAL A 47 -40.07 2.03 12.74
N PHE A 48 -40.43 1.83 14.00
CA PHE A 48 -39.46 1.60 15.07
C PHE A 48 -38.64 0.32 14.83
N ASN A 49 -39.31 -0.82 14.62
CA ASN A 49 -38.64 -2.10 14.41
C ASN A 49 -37.76 -2.09 13.16
N LEU A 50 -38.23 -1.46 12.07
CA LEU A 50 -37.48 -1.37 10.82
C LEU A 50 -36.25 -0.48 10.97
N SER A 51 -36.38 0.63 11.70
CA SER A 51 -35.27 1.53 12.00
C SER A 51 -34.23 0.89 12.92
N CYS A 52 -34.68 0.20 13.98
CA CYS A 52 -33.83 -0.56 14.88
C CYS A 52 -33.08 -1.68 14.13
N GLY A 53 -33.81 -2.47 13.33
CA GLY A 53 -33.22 -3.52 12.49
C GLY A 53 -32.17 -2.98 11.50
N TYR A 54 -32.41 -1.81 10.92
CA TYR A 54 -31.45 -1.16 10.02
C TYR A 54 -30.17 -0.71 10.76
N VAL A 55 -30.31 -0.06 11.91
CA VAL A 55 -29.16 0.37 12.73
C VAL A 55 -28.33 -0.82 13.20
N VAL A 56 -28.99 -1.88 13.69
CA VAL A 56 -28.32 -3.13 14.09
C VAL A 56 -27.60 -3.76 12.91
N SER A 57 -28.22 -3.77 11.72
CA SER A 57 -27.59 -4.30 10.51
C SER A 57 -26.33 -3.53 10.10
N ILE A 58 -26.35 -2.20 10.13
CA ILE A 58 -25.16 -1.37 9.87
C ILE A 58 -24.08 -1.63 10.92
N PHE A 59 -24.47 -1.70 12.19
CA PHE A 59 -23.54 -1.94 13.29
C PHE A 59 -22.84 -3.30 13.14
N LEU A 60 -23.60 -4.35 12.83
CA LEU A 60 -23.05 -5.68 12.55
C LEU A 60 -22.15 -5.66 11.32
N TRP A 61 -22.55 -5.02 10.22
CA TRP A 61 -21.70 -4.87 9.04
C TRP A 61 -20.38 -4.14 9.37
N TYR A 62 -20.45 -3.07 10.15
CA TYR A 62 -19.28 -2.29 10.55
C TYR A 62 -18.28 -3.14 11.35
N ILE A 63 -18.76 -3.93 12.30
CA ILE A 63 -17.90 -4.79 13.13
C ILE A 63 -17.39 -6.01 12.38
N LEU A 64 -18.24 -6.66 11.58
CA LEU A 64 -17.92 -7.96 10.97
C LEU A 64 -17.19 -7.82 9.62
N VAL A 65 -17.37 -6.71 8.91
CA VAL A 65 -16.80 -6.51 7.57
C VAL A 65 -15.80 -5.37 7.59
N TYR A 66 -16.26 -4.15 7.91
CA TYR A 66 -15.44 -2.95 7.74
C TYR A 66 -14.20 -2.93 8.65
N LEU A 67 -14.38 -3.23 9.94
CA LEU A 67 -13.28 -3.18 10.91
C LEU A 67 -12.19 -4.23 10.61
N PRO A 68 -12.50 -5.51 10.32
CA PRO A 68 -11.53 -6.49 9.85
C PRO A 68 -10.82 -6.07 8.56
N GLU A 69 -11.54 -5.51 7.57
CA GLU A 69 -10.94 -5.05 6.32
C GLU A 69 -9.91 -3.93 6.54
N VAL A 70 -10.25 -2.93 7.36
CA VAL A 70 -9.32 -1.82 7.66
C VAL A 70 -8.07 -2.34 8.37
N LYS A 71 -8.22 -3.25 9.33
CA LYS A 71 -7.07 -3.89 10.00
C LYS A 71 -6.22 -4.70 9.02
N LYS A 72 -6.86 -5.49 8.15
CA LYS A 72 -6.19 -6.29 7.12
C LYS A 72 -5.35 -5.40 6.19
N ARG A 73 -5.94 -4.34 5.64
CA ARG A 73 -5.25 -3.36 4.79
C ARG A 73 -4.03 -2.75 5.46
N LYS A 74 -4.18 -2.32 6.72
CA LYS A 74 -3.08 -1.75 7.50
C LYS A 74 -1.91 -2.73 7.64
N ILE A 75 -2.19 -3.98 8.03
CA ILE A 75 -1.15 -5.01 8.20
C ILE A 75 -0.45 -5.30 6.86
N ILE A 76 -1.22 -5.44 5.79
CA ILE A 76 -0.67 -5.70 4.45
C ILE A 76 0.23 -4.55 3.99
N ARG A 77 -0.23 -3.32 4.16
CA ARG A 77 0.53 -2.10 3.83
C ARG A 77 1.83 -2.01 4.62
N GLU A 78 1.78 -2.22 5.93
CA GLU A 78 2.97 -2.18 6.79
C GLU A 78 3.98 -3.26 6.37
N ASN A 79 3.51 -4.48 6.09
CA ASN A 79 4.36 -5.59 5.64
C ASN A 79 5.05 -5.29 4.30
N ILE A 80 4.31 -4.88 3.27
CA ILE A 80 4.89 -4.60 1.95
C ILE A 80 5.82 -3.38 2.00
N SER A 81 5.50 -2.36 2.79
CA SER A 81 6.37 -1.19 2.98
C SER A 81 7.69 -1.58 3.64
N GLN A 82 7.65 -2.40 4.70
CA GLN A 82 8.85 -2.92 5.33
C GLN A 82 9.64 -3.81 4.37
N ARG A 83 8.98 -4.71 3.63
CA ARG A 83 9.62 -5.55 2.62
C ARG A 83 10.35 -4.72 1.58
N TYR A 84 9.70 -3.70 1.04
CA TYR A 84 10.28 -2.83 0.02
C TYR A 84 11.48 -2.06 0.56
N LYS A 85 11.40 -1.53 1.78
CA LYS A 85 12.53 -0.89 2.46
C LYS A 85 13.70 -1.84 2.64
N SER A 86 13.48 -3.04 3.19
CA SER A 86 14.53 -4.04 3.38
C SER A 86 15.12 -4.52 2.05
N PHE A 87 14.30 -4.63 1.00
CA PHE A 87 14.78 -4.92 -0.36
C PHE A 87 15.77 -3.85 -0.84
N LYS A 88 15.45 -2.55 -0.68
CA LYS A 88 16.37 -1.47 -1.05
C LYS A 88 17.67 -1.53 -0.25
N GLU A 89 17.57 -1.62 1.07
CA GLU A 89 18.73 -1.69 1.99
C GLU A 89 19.65 -2.87 1.64
N ASN A 90 19.10 -4.08 1.51
CA ASN A 90 19.88 -5.27 1.19
C ASN A 90 20.52 -5.18 -0.21
N THR A 91 19.77 -4.66 -1.19
CA THR A 91 20.29 -4.51 -2.56
C THR A 91 21.45 -3.52 -2.60
N ILE A 92 21.30 -2.36 -1.95
CA ILE A 92 22.37 -1.36 -1.84
C ILE A 92 23.57 -1.95 -1.12
N CYS A 93 23.36 -2.65 -0.02
CA CYS A 93 24.40 -3.31 0.74
C CYS A 93 25.18 -4.30 -0.14
N ASN A 94 24.49 -5.15 -0.90
CA ASN A 94 25.09 -6.08 -1.85
C ASN A 94 25.86 -5.36 -2.99
N LEU A 95 25.33 -4.24 -3.50
CA LEU A 95 26.03 -3.43 -4.50
C LEU A 95 27.32 -2.81 -3.95
N LEU A 96 27.29 -2.29 -2.72
CA LEU A 96 28.46 -1.72 -2.07
C LEU A 96 29.51 -2.78 -1.75
N TYR A 97 29.12 -3.95 -1.25
CA TYR A 97 30.04 -5.07 -1.02
C TYR A 97 30.64 -5.62 -2.32
N ALA A 98 29.89 -5.56 -3.42
CA ALA A 98 30.39 -5.94 -4.74
C ALA A 98 31.40 -4.91 -5.28
N ALA A 99 31.16 -3.61 -5.05
CA ALA A 99 32.03 -2.53 -5.52
C ALA A 99 33.33 -2.39 -4.71
N ASP A 100 33.24 -2.52 -3.38
CA ASP A 100 34.35 -2.34 -2.47
C ASP A 100 34.35 -3.48 -1.45
N SER A 101 35.34 -4.36 -1.54
CA SER A 101 35.37 -5.65 -0.84
C SER A 101 35.49 -5.53 0.70
N HIS A 102 35.53 -4.33 1.28
CA HIS A 102 35.81 -4.08 2.69
C HIS A 102 34.84 -3.08 3.36
N SER A 103 34.08 -3.60 4.32
CA SER A 103 33.22 -2.89 5.31
C SER A 103 32.30 -1.78 4.77
N THR A 104 31.03 -2.13 4.57
CA THR A 104 29.98 -1.15 4.29
C THR A 104 29.56 -0.41 5.56
N ASP A 105 29.62 0.93 5.55
CA ASP A 105 29.04 1.77 6.60
C ASP A 105 27.50 1.70 6.52
N SER A 106 26.86 1.33 7.63
CA SER A 106 25.40 1.29 7.77
C SER A 106 24.77 2.66 7.50
N ASN A 107 25.46 3.75 7.83
CA ASN A 107 24.96 5.10 7.57
C ASN A 107 24.86 5.36 6.05
N LEU A 108 25.87 4.96 5.29
CA LEU A 108 25.87 5.10 3.83
C LEU A 108 24.74 4.30 3.18
N VAL A 109 24.46 3.09 3.66
CA VAL A 109 23.33 2.29 3.14
C VAL A 109 22.00 3.01 3.34
N ASN A 110 21.78 3.60 4.52
CA ASN A 110 20.57 4.35 4.83
C ASN A 110 20.44 5.62 3.98
N GLU A 111 21.55 6.33 3.75
CA GLU A 111 21.58 7.51 2.87
C GLU A 111 21.21 7.15 1.43
N LEU A 112 21.80 6.07 0.90
CA LEU A 112 21.55 5.62 -0.47
C LEU A 112 20.16 5.00 -0.67
N CYS A 113 19.38 4.76 0.39
CA CYS A 113 17.97 4.38 0.25
C CYS A 113 17.11 5.55 -0.28
N ASP A 114 17.62 6.79 -0.19
CA ASP A 114 17.09 7.94 -0.89
C ASP A 114 17.53 7.92 -2.36
N HIS A 115 16.56 8.05 -3.26
CA HIS A 115 16.79 7.91 -4.70
C HIS A 115 17.68 9.02 -5.30
N ASN A 116 17.69 10.23 -4.70
CA ASN A 116 18.58 11.30 -5.17
C ASN A 116 20.02 11.03 -4.73
N GLN A 117 20.21 10.60 -3.48
CA GLN A 117 21.52 10.21 -2.95
C GLN A 117 22.10 9.02 -3.72
N PHE A 118 21.28 7.99 -3.97
CA PHE A 118 21.68 6.84 -4.79
C PHE A 118 22.20 7.28 -6.16
N LYS A 119 21.45 8.17 -6.82
CA LYS A 119 21.82 8.68 -8.13
C LYS A 119 23.11 9.49 -8.10
N GLU A 120 23.27 10.39 -7.14
CA GLU A 120 24.48 11.20 -6.98
C GLU A 120 25.72 10.33 -6.74
N TYR A 121 25.54 9.24 -5.99
CA TYR A 121 26.60 8.29 -5.70
C TYR A 121 27.02 7.42 -6.89
N PHE A 122 26.07 7.00 -7.73
CA PHE A 122 26.29 6.04 -8.84
C PHE A 122 26.19 6.63 -10.25
N SER A 123 26.10 7.96 -10.42
CA SER A 123 25.98 8.59 -11.76
C SER A 123 26.94 9.76 -11.97
N GLY A 124 26.98 10.28 -13.20
CA GLY A 124 27.84 11.40 -13.59
C GLY A 124 29.32 11.03 -13.48
N GLU A 125 30.09 11.84 -12.76
CA GLU A 125 31.53 11.63 -12.55
C GLU A 125 31.83 10.36 -11.74
N ASN A 126 30.85 9.83 -10.99
CA ASN A 126 30.98 8.64 -10.15
C ASN A 126 30.47 7.36 -10.82
N ILE A 127 30.17 7.37 -12.12
CA ILE A 127 29.65 6.20 -12.87
C ILE A 127 30.57 4.98 -12.75
N GLN A 128 31.88 5.19 -12.53
CA GLN A 128 32.83 4.09 -12.31
C GLN A 128 32.45 3.22 -11.12
N ARG A 129 31.93 3.80 -10.03
CA ARG A 129 31.46 3.04 -8.85
C ARG A 129 30.33 2.07 -9.20
N TRP A 130 29.49 2.46 -10.15
CA TRP A 130 28.42 1.60 -10.64
C TRP A 130 29.00 0.45 -11.45
N TYR A 131 29.94 0.71 -12.36
CA TYR A 131 30.62 -0.34 -13.11
C TYR A 131 31.38 -1.31 -12.19
N ASP A 132 32.07 -0.79 -11.18
CA ASP A 132 32.78 -1.62 -10.20
C ASP A 132 31.81 -2.52 -9.43
N ALA A 133 30.65 -1.98 -9.00
CA ALA A 133 29.58 -2.78 -8.39
C ALA A 133 29.09 -3.89 -9.32
N LEU A 134 28.84 -3.57 -10.60
CA LEU A 134 28.34 -4.55 -11.57
C LEU A 134 29.35 -5.63 -11.89
N ASN A 135 30.63 -5.27 -12.03
CA ASN A 135 31.70 -6.24 -12.23
C ASN A 135 31.81 -7.15 -11.00
N GLY A 136 31.75 -6.61 -9.79
CA GLY A 136 31.77 -7.41 -8.56
C GLY A 136 30.56 -8.33 -8.40
N LEU A 137 29.37 -7.91 -8.88
CA LEU A 137 28.20 -8.79 -8.93
C LEU A 137 28.42 -9.97 -9.88
N ASP A 138 28.98 -9.72 -11.06
CA ASP A 138 29.25 -10.73 -12.10
C ASP A 138 30.34 -11.71 -11.65
N GLU A 139 31.41 -11.21 -11.04
CA GLU A 139 32.52 -12.01 -10.51
C GLU A 139 32.11 -12.85 -9.29
N ASN A 140 31.21 -12.33 -8.44
CA ASN A 140 30.76 -13.00 -7.23
C ASN A 140 29.24 -13.23 -7.22
N GLY A 141 28.84 -14.37 -7.78
CA GLY A 141 27.44 -14.80 -7.86
C GLY A 141 26.70 -14.96 -6.51
N ARG A 142 27.39 -14.81 -5.36
CA ARG A 142 26.73 -14.74 -4.04
C ARG A 142 25.81 -13.53 -3.95
N TYR A 143 26.29 -12.34 -4.30
CA TYR A 143 25.52 -11.10 -4.17
C TYR A 143 24.30 -11.08 -5.10
N ILE A 144 24.46 -11.61 -6.31
CA ILE A 144 23.34 -11.82 -7.24
C ILE A 144 22.30 -12.76 -6.64
N ARG A 145 22.74 -13.87 -6.02
CA ARG A 145 21.82 -14.81 -5.37
C ARG A 145 21.02 -14.14 -4.26
N ASP A 146 21.67 -13.33 -3.44
CA ASP A 146 21.02 -12.63 -2.32
C ASP A 146 19.99 -11.61 -2.85
N ILE A 147 20.35 -10.84 -3.88
CA ILE A 147 19.40 -9.94 -4.58
C ILE A 147 18.21 -10.72 -5.15
N HIS A 148 18.44 -11.88 -5.78
CA HIS A 148 17.35 -12.70 -6.29
C HIS A 148 16.44 -13.25 -5.20
N ILE A 149 16.98 -13.59 -4.04
CA ILE A 149 16.17 -14.02 -2.88
C ILE A 149 15.27 -12.86 -2.45
N ASP A 150 15.82 -11.65 -2.31
CA ASP A 150 15.03 -10.48 -1.92
C ASP A 150 13.97 -10.12 -2.97
N LEU A 151 14.28 -10.23 -4.27
CA LEU A 151 13.29 -10.08 -5.34
C LEU A 151 12.17 -11.12 -5.26
N LYS A 152 12.50 -12.39 -4.97
CA LYS A 152 11.49 -13.45 -4.80
C LYS A 152 10.59 -13.18 -3.60
N LEU A 153 11.14 -12.65 -2.50
CA LEU A 153 10.35 -12.25 -1.34
C LEU A 153 9.44 -11.06 -1.68
N LEU A 154 9.96 -10.04 -2.36
CA LEU A 154 9.18 -8.90 -2.83
C LEU A 154 8.05 -9.33 -3.77
N TYR A 155 8.33 -10.22 -4.73
CA TYR A 155 7.32 -10.78 -5.64
C TYR A 155 6.17 -11.44 -4.88
N LYS A 156 6.48 -12.29 -3.90
CA LYS A 156 5.46 -12.98 -3.09
C LYS A 156 4.60 -12.02 -2.28
N ASP A 157 5.22 -10.98 -1.72
CA ASP A 157 4.46 -9.98 -0.95
C ASP A 157 3.58 -9.12 -1.88
N ILE A 158 4.04 -8.79 -3.09
CA ILE A 158 3.21 -8.13 -4.13
C ILE A 158 2.05 -9.04 -4.55
N GLU A 159 2.31 -10.31 -4.81
CA GLU A 159 1.27 -11.30 -5.13
C GLU A 159 0.25 -11.42 -4.00
N TYR A 160 0.71 -11.42 -2.75
CA TYR A 160 -0.16 -11.44 -1.59
C TYR A 160 -1.06 -10.19 -1.54
N VAL A 161 -0.50 -8.99 -1.79
CA VAL A 161 -1.25 -7.73 -1.87
C VAL A 161 -2.32 -7.82 -2.96
N LEU A 162 -1.94 -8.19 -4.19
CA LEU A 162 -2.85 -8.28 -5.35
C LEU A 162 -4.01 -9.25 -5.10
N ASN A 163 -3.77 -10.35 -4.39
CA ASN A 163 -4.79 -11.35 -4.09
C ASN A 163 -5.68 -11.00 -2.88
N ASN A 164 -5.28 -10.04 -2.03
CA ASN A 164 -5.93 -9.80 -0.74
C ASN A 164 -6.50 -8.39 -0.55
N ILE A 165 -6.17 -7.46 -1.43
CA ILE A 165 -6.61 -6.07 -1.38
C ILE A 165 -7.49 -5.77 -2.59
N ASP A 166 -8.72 -5.33 -2.31
CA ASP A 166 -9.56 -4.74 -3.35
C ASP A 166 -9.11 -3.30 -3.62
N PHE A 167 -8.52 -3.05 -4.76
CA PHE A 167 -8.10 -1.70 -5.15
C PHE A 167 -9.33 -0.88 -5.53
N SER A 168 -9.52 0.25 -4.85
CA SER A 168 -10.61 1.18 -5.16
C SER A 168 -10.30 2.06 -6.39
N GLU A 169 -9.01 2.25 -6.69
CA GLU A 169 -8.52 3.01 -7.84
C GLU A 169 -7.87 2.07 -8.86
N GLU A 170 -8.33 2.13 -10.10
CA GLU A 170 -7.85 1.28 -11.21
C GLU A 170 -6.35 1.47 -11.48
N GLY A 171 -5.85 2.70 -11.25
CA GLY A 171 -4.43 3.05 -11.39
C GLY A 171 -3.52 2.26 -10.45
N SER A 172 -3.83 2.20 -9.15
CA SER A 172 -2.97 1.53 -8.16
C SER A 172 -2.86 0.02 -8.41
N HIS A 173 -3.94 -0.63 -8.85
CA HIS A 173 -3.91 -2.05 -9.24
C HIS A 173 -2.99 -2.29 -10.44
N SER A 174 -3.15 -1.49 -11.51
CA SER A 174 -2.32 -1.63 -12.73
C SER A 174 -0.83 -1.45 -12.46
N LEU A 175 -0.47 -0.55 -11.54
CA LEU A 175 0.91 -0.34 -11.12
C LEU A 175 1.47 -1.55 -10.35
N PHE A 176 0.70 -2.16 -9.44
CA PHE A 176 1.12 -3.38 -8.74
C PHE A 176 1.31 -4.56 -9.70
N VAL A 177 0.42 -4.72 -10.68
CA VAL A 177 0.56 -5.75 -11.72
C VAL A 177 1.83 -5.51 -12.54
N THR A 178 2.07 -4.28 -12.98
CA THR A 178 3.27 -3.91 -13.74
C THR A 178 4.54 -4.15 -12.93
N LEU A 179 4.53 -3.80 -11.64
CA LEU A 179 5.65 -4.06 -10.73
C LEU A 179 5.88 -5.57 -10.58
N GLN A 180 4.82 -6.35 -10.36
CA GLN A 180 4.90 -7.80 -10.24
C GLN A 180 5.54 -8.43 -11.48
N GLU A 181 5.10 -8.03 -12.67
CA GLU A 181 5.66 -8.52 -13.94
C GLU A 181 7.13 -8.17 -14.10
N ASN A 182 7.54 -6.95 -13.74
CA ASN A 182 8.93 -6.52 -13.87
C ASN A 182 9.84 -7.24 -12.87
N VAL A 183 9.37 -7.44 -11.63
CA VAL A 183 10.08 -8.26 -10.63
C VAL A 183 10.19 -9.71 -11.12
N PHE A 184 9.11 -10.28 -11.67
CA PHE A 184 9.13 -11.64 -12.23
C PHE A 184 10.14 -11.77 -13.36
N LYS A 185 10.18 -10.81 -14.29
CA LYS A 185 11.18 -10.77 -15.37
C LYS A 185 12.59 -10.69 -14.79
N ALA A 186 12.84 -9.81 -13.82
CA ALA A 186 14.13 -9.65 -13.17
C ALA A 186 14.64 -10.95 -12.51
N ILE A 187 13.76 -11.70 -11.85
CA ILE A 187 14.08 -13.00 -11.23
C ILE A 187 14.45 -14.06 -12.28
N ASN A 188 13.71 -14.11 -13.39
CA ASN A 188 13.85 -15.18 -14.37
C ASN A 188 14.89 -14.90 -15.47
N TYR A 189 15.51 -13.72 -15.51
CA TYR A 189 16.63 -13.48 -16.43
C TYR A 189 17.89 -14.28 -16.09
N ALA A 190 17.95 -14.93 -14.92
CA ALA A 190 19.08 -15.73 -14.45
C ALA A 190 19.49 -16.86 -15.42
N ASP A 191 18.58 -17.32 -16.28
CA ASP A 191 18.84 -18.39 -17.24
C ASP A 191 19.59 -17.91 -18.51
N CYS A 192 19.75 -16.60 -18.71
CA CYS A 192 20.46 -16.03 -19.87
C CYS A 192 21.92 -15.66 -19.52
N HIS A 193 22.83 -16.61 -19.68
CA HIS A 193 24.25 -16.59 -19.28
C HIS A 193 25.13 -15.40 -19.70
N TYR A 194 24.70 -14.50 -20.60
CA TYR A 194 25.60 -13.47 -21.17
C TYR A 194 25.15 -12.02 -20.94
N ASP A 195 23.97 -11.79 -20.34
CA ASP A 195 23.44 -10.42 -20.16
C ASP A 195 22.58 -10.27 -18.89
N HIS A 196 22.72 -11.22 -17.96
CA HIS A 196 21.88 -11.29 -16.76
C HIS A 196 22.14 -10.10 -15.81
N VAL A 197 23.41 -9.84 -15.48
CA VAL A 197 23.80 -8.71 -14.62
C VAL A 197 23.36 -7.38 -15.21
N LYS A 198 23.47 -7.21 -16.53
CA LYS A 198 23.05 -5.98 -17.21
C LYS A 198 21.53 -5.75 -17.13
N LYS A 199 20.72 -6.79 -17.36
CA LYS A 199 19.26 -6.67 -17.29
C LYS A 199 18.78 -6.48 -15.85
N LEU A 200 19.35 -7.24 -14.92
CA LEU A 200 19.06 -7.10 -13.49
C LEU A 200 19.45 -5.70 -13.01
N SER A 201 20.66 -5.23 -13.31
CA SER A 201 21.13 -3.92 -12.91
C SER A 201 20.32 -2.76 -13.49
N ALA A 202 19.87 -2.85 -14.75
CA ALA A 202 18.96 -1.87 -15.33
C ALA A 202 17.64 -1.78 -14.54
N PHE A 203 17.10 -2.92 -14.12
CA PHE A 203 15.91 -2.97 -13.28
C PHE A 203 16.17 -2.42 -11.87
N LEU A 204 17.26 -2.82 -11.22
CA LEU A 204 17.63 -2.32 -9.88
C LEU A 204 17.84 -0.80 -9.90
N TYR A 205 18.50 -0.28 -10.93
CA TYR A 205 18.73 1.15 -11.10
C TYR A 205 17.40 1.91 -11.29
N THR A 206 16.45 1.34 -12.04
CA THR A 206 15.11 1.90 -12.22
C THR A 206 14.39 2.08 -10.88
N ILE A 207 14.45 1.06 -10.01
CA ILE A 207 13.83 1.10 -8.67
C ILE A 207 14.58 2.06 -7.75
N LEU A 208 15.89 1.88 -7.57
CA LEU A 208 16.68 2.59 -6.56
C LEU A 208 16.86 4.08 -6.90
N ALA A 209 17.02 4.42 -8.18
CA ALA A 209 17.13 5.81 -8.62
C ALA A 209 15.77 6.46 -8.91
N SER A 210 14.66 5.72 -8.78
CA SER A 210 13.32 6.16 -9.19
C SER A 210 13.32 6.76 -10.61
N TRP A 211 13.88 6.01 -11.56
CA TRP A 211 14.07 6.43 -12.93
C TRP A 211 13.03 5.76 -13.84
N SER A 212 12.20 6.54 -14.53
CA SER A 212 11.30 6.02 -15.57
C SER A 212 11.98 6.10 -16.93
N LEU A 213 11.91 5.04 -17.73
CA LEU A 213 12.35 5.05 -19.13
C LEU A 213 11.50 6.00 -20.00
N VAL A 214 10.29 6.34 -19.56
CA VAL A 214 9.33 7.18 -20.28
C VAL A 214 9.41 8.63 -19.83
N ASP A 215 9.44 8.89 -18.52
CA ASP A 215 9.36 10.25 -17.94
C ASP A 215 10.71 10.79 -17.44
N GLY A 216 11.76 9.97 -17.47
CA GLY A 216 13.09 10.34 -16.96
C GLY A 216 13.14 10.41 -15.43
N LYS A 217 13.58 11.56 -14.88
CA LYS A 217 13.79 11.75 -13.44
C LYS A 217 12.44 11.91 -12.73
N MET A 218 12.05 10.95 -11.91
CA MET A 218 10.87 11.08 -11.07
C MET A 218 11.26 11.68 -9.71
N THR A 219 10.47 12.62 -9.23
CA THR A 219 10.71 13.33 -7.96
C THR A 219 10.23 12.53 -6.74
N GLU A 220 9.44 11.48 -6.95
CA GLU A 220 8.82 10.68 -5.90
C GLU A 220 9.03 9.18 -6.16
N ASP A 221 9.19 8.40 -5.09
CA ASP A 221 9.23 6.94 -5.13
C ASP A 221 7.80 6.42 -5.40
N ILE A 222 7.48 6.14 -6.67
CA ILE A 222 6.14 5.70 -7.09
C ILE A 222 5.73 4.42 -6.37
N ILE A 223 6.67 3.50 -6.12
CA ILE A 223 6.37 2.23 -5.48
C ILE A 223 5.94 2.48 -4.03
N GLN A 224 6.67 3.34 -3.31
CA GLN A 224 6.27 3.72 -1.95
C GLN A 224 4.93 4.46 -1.94
N LYS A 225 4.71 5.40 -2.86
CA LYS A 225 3.43 6.12 -3.01
C LYS A 225 2.26 5.17 -3.25
N MET A 226 2.46 4.16 -4.10
CA MET A 226 1.47 3.13 -4.39
C MET A 226 1.18 2.26 -3.16
N ILE A 227 2.21 1.87 -2.40
CA ILE A 227 2.05 1.16 -1.13
C ILE A 227 1.24 2.02 -0.14
N ASP A 228 1.47 3.33 -0.13
CA ASP A 228 0.79 4.26 0.77
C ASP A 228 -0.71 4.46 0.45
N GLN A 229 -1.16 4.04 -0.73
CA GLN A 229 -2.56 4.10 -1.17
C GLN A 229 -3.39 2.85 -0.84
N ILE A 230 -2.79 1.79 -0.28
CA ILE A 230 -3.48 0.57 0.19
C ILE A 230 -4.39 0.86 1.39
#